data_AF-A0A265E1A5-F1
#
_entry.id   AF-A0A265E1A5-F1
#
_cell.length_a   1.000
_cell.length_b   1.000
_cell.length_c   1.000
_cell.angle_alpha   90.00
_cell.angle_beta   90.00
_cell.angle_gamma   90.00
#
_symmetry.space_group_name_H-M   'P 1'
#
loop_
_entity.id
_entity.type
_entity.pdbx_description
1 polymer ?
#
loop_
_entity_poly.entity_id
_entity_poly.type
_entity_poly.pdbx_seq_one_letter_code
_entity_poly.pdbx_strand_id
1 'polypeptide(L)'
;MPQHRAPYEQAQVALVLFHVGPYRVALEARHVLAMADHPTALRTANAHSLLYADGEHDSPPSHWLTLRDAQKASDDNSTWQLGVSGDITLQQLPANTLYPLPKLLHSRRFSTALCGFTFDQQQLVMLLDARKLNL
;
A
#
# COMPACT_ATOMS: atom_id res chain seq x y z
N MET A 1 -38.43 -25.48 -6.15
CA MET A 1 -38.17 -24.21 -6.87
C MET A 1 -36.81 -23.69 -6.42
N PRO A 2 -35.74 -23.78 -7.23
CA PRO A 2 -34.45 -23.20 -6.87
C PRO A 2 -34.48 -21.71 -7.16
N GLN A 3 -34.27 -20.89 -6.12
CA GLN A 3 -34.08 -19.45 -6.29
C GLN A 3 -32.69 -19.22 -6.89
N HIS A 4 -32.67 -18.77 -8.15
CA HIS A 4 -31.48 -18.19 -8.78
C HIS A 4 -31.08 -16.96 -7.95
N ARG A 5 -30.04 -17.06 -7.11
CA ARG A 5 -29.36 -15.88 -6.58
C ARG A 5 -28.62 -15.24 -7.75
N ALA A 6 -28.96 -13.99 -8.05
CA ALA A 6 -28.19 -13.16 -8.97
C ALA A 6 -26.71 -13.17 -8.54
N PRO A 7 -25.75 -13.19 -9.48
CA PRO A 7 -24.35 -13.00 -9.14
C PRO A 7 -24.22 -11.58 -8.57
N TYR A 8 -24.01 -11.47 -7.26
CA TYR A 8 -23.54 -10.22 -6.69
C TYR A 8 -22.16 -9.97 -7.31
N GLU A 9 -22.05 -8.97 -8.19
CA GLU A 9 -20.75 -8.47 -8.63
C GLU A 9 -19.95 -8.10 -7.38
N GLN A 10 -18.95 -8.91 -7.08
CA GLN A 10 -18.07 -8.68 -5.95
C GLN A 10 -17.23 -7.46 -6.27
N ALA A 11 -17.31 -6.42 -5.42
CA ALA A 11 -16.47 -5.23 -5.54
C ALA A 11 -14.99 -5.65 -5.63
N GLN A 12 -14.31 -5.19 -6.67
CA GLN A 12 -12.88 -5.42 -6.89
C GLN A 12 -12.09 -4.20 -6.40
N VAL A 13 -10.90 -4.45 -5.86
CA VAL A 13 -9.97 -3.41 -5.44
C VAL A 13 -8.65 -3.62 -6.18
N ALA A 14 -8.23 -2.58 -6.88
CA ALA A 14 -6.92 -2.51 -7.53
C ALA A 14 -5.85 -2.22 -6.48
N LEU A 15 -4.85 -3.09 -6.38
CA LEU A 15 -3.74 -2.97 -5.44
C LEU A 15 -2.40 -2.94 -6.19
N VAL A 16 -1.53 -2.01 -5.82
CA VAL A 16 -0.11 -2.02 -6.22
C VAL A 16 0.66 -2.74 -5.13
N LEU A 17 1.28 -3.87 -5.49
CA LEU A 17 2.08 -4.73 -4.62
C LEU A 17 3.57 -4.45 -4.85
N PHE A 18 4.34 -4.40 -3.77
CA PHE A 18 5.78 -4.16 -3.76
C PHE A 18 6.41 -4.78 -2.50
N HIS A 19 7.73 -4.65 -2.33
CA HIS A 19 8.44 -5.13 -1.16
C HIS A 19 8.96 -4.00 -0.27
N VAL A 20 8.96 -4.28 1.03
CA VAL A 20 9.64 -3.50 2.06
C VAL A 20 10.45 -4.46 2.92
N GLY A 21 11.77 -4.46 2.74
CA GLY A 21 12.63 -5.51 3.29
C GLY A 21 12.14 -6.91 2.86
N PRO A 22 11.93 -7.85 3.79
CA PRO A 22 11.44 -9.20 3.51
C PRO A 22 9.92 -9.28 3.31
N TYR A 23 9.18 -8.17 3.48
CA TYR A 23 7.72 -8.21 3.50
C TYR A 23 7.09 -7.77 2.18
N ARG A 24 6.01 -8.46 1.80
CA ARG A 24 5.11 -8.03 0.71
C ARG A 24 4.10 -7.04 1.26
N VAL A 25 3.94 -5.93 0.55
CA VAL A 25 3.10 -4.80 0.95
C VAL A 25 2.24 -4.37 -0.23
N ALA A 26 1.06 -3.83 0.05
CA ALA A 26 0.18 -3.28 -0.96
C ALA A 26 -0.46 -1.95 -0.56
N LEU A 27 -0.72 -1.12 -1.57
CA LEU A 27 -1.48 0.12 -1.51
C LEU A 27 -2.61 0.07 -2.55
N GLU A 28 -3.74 0.73 -2.29
CA GLU A 28 -4.75 0.89 -3.33
C GLU A 28 -4.20 1.72 -4.51
N ALA A 29 -4.33 1.17 -5.72
CA ALA A 29 -3.77 1.74 -6.94
C ALA A 29 -4.31 3.14 -7.24
N ARG A 30 -5.53 3.46 -6.79
CA ARG A 30 -6.15 4.79 -6.95
C ARG A 30 -5.32 5.94 -6.34
N HIS A 31 -4.41 5.62 -5.42
CA HIS A 31 -3.53 6.61 -4.78
C HIS A 31 -2.17 6.75 -5.46
N VAL A 32 -1.84 5.85 -6.39
CA VAL A 32 -0.60 5.85 -7.18
C VAL A 32 -0.85 6.52 -8.52
N LEU A 33 -0.11 7.58 -8.80
CA LEU A 33 -0.26 8.41 -10.00
C LEU A 33 0.75 8.06 -11.08
N ALA A 34 1.97 7.68 -10.69
CA ALA A 34 3.07 7.36 -11.59
C ALA A 34 4.13 6.51 -10.89
N MET A 35 5.06 5.98 -11.68
CA MET A 35 6.26 5.26 -11.23
C MET A 35 7.48 5.79 -11.98
N ALA A 36 8.61 5.91 -11.29
CA ALA A 36 9.90 6.31 -11.85
C ALA A 36 11.05 5.47 -11.28
N ASP A 37 12.17 5.39 -11.99
CA ASP A 37 13.36 4.68 -11.54
C ASP A 37 14.22 5.50 -10.56
N HIS A 38 13.98 6.81 -10.49
CA HIS A 38 14.67 7.74 -9.60
C HIS A 38 13.69 8.76 -9.02
N PRO A 39 14.00 9.38 -7.87
CA PRO A 39 13.11 10.39 -7.31
C PRO A 39 13.08 11.63 -8.22
N THR A 40 11.90 12.18 -8.41
CA THR A 40 11.61 13.40 -9.20
C THR A 40 10.78 14.42 -8.42
N ALA A 41 10.12 14.00 -7.33
CA ALA A 41 9.38 14.89 -6.45
C ALA A 41 10.29 15.48 -5.36
N LEU A 42 9.98 16.70 -4.91
CA LEU A 42 10.71 17.37 -3.82
C LEU A 42 10.54 16.62 -2.49
N ARG A 43 9.35 16.05 -2.26
CA ARG A 43 9.01 15.31 -1.05
C ARG A 43 9.10 13.82 -1.33
N THR A 44 10.00 13.14 -0.62
CA THR A 44 10.27 11.72 -0.77
C THR A 44 10.28 11.02 0.59
N ALA A 45 9.86 9.75 0.63
CA ALA A 45 10.02 8.84 1.77
C ALA A 45 10.56 7.50 1.28
N ASN A 46 11.26 6.75 2.13
CA ASN A 46 11.49 5.33 1.90
C ASN A 46 10.38 4.52 2.58
N ALA A 47 9.81 3.52 1.91
CA ALA A 47 8.85 2.62 2.52
C ALA A 47 9.42 1.84 3.72
N HIS A 48 10.74 1.63 3.77
CA HIS A 48 11.39 0.97 4.91
C HIS A 48 11.19 1.74 6.22
N SER A 49 11.35 3.07 6.21
CA SER A 49 11.15 3.91 7.40
C SER A 49 9.70 3.96 7.88
N LEU A 50 8.74 3.55 7.04
CA LEU A 50 7.33 3.49 7.40
C LEU A 50 6.97 2.22 8.17
N LEU A 51 7.76 1.16 8.09
CA LEU A 51 7.49 -0.13 8.74
C LEU A 51 8.50 -0.49 9.83
N TYR A 52 9.72 0.03 9.76
CA TYR A 52 10.78 -0.24 10.72
C TYR A 52 11.13 1.00 11.54
N ALA A 53 11.24 0.81 12.86
CA ALA A 53 11.66 1.85 13.78
C ALA A 53 13.20 2.04 13.79
N ASP A 54 13.94 0.95 13.56
CA ASP A 54 15.40 0.95 13.53
C ASP A 54 15.88 1.00 12.08
N GLY A 55 16.63 2.05 11.73
CA GLY A 55 17.15 2.32 10.39
C GLY A 55 18.27 1.38 9.92
N GLU A 56 18.35 0.17 10.45
CA GLU A 56 19.34 -0.82 10.05
C GLU A 56 18.81 -1.62 8.85
N HIS A 57 19.55 -1.57 7.73
CA HIS A 57 19.33 -2.29 6.47
C HIS A 57 18.38 -1.67 5.44
N ASP A 58 18.55 -0.37 5.17
CA ASP A 58 17.89 0.24 4.03
C ASP A 58 18.71 0.01 2.74
N SER A 59 18.35 -1.03 1.98
CA SER A 59 18.81 -1.13 0.60
C SER A 59 18.16 0.02 -0.20
N PRO A 60 18.90 0.72 -1.09
CA PRO A 60 18.34 1.86 -1.80
C PRO A 60 17.08 1.46 -2.57
N PRO A 61 16.03 2.30 -2.61
CA PRO A 61 14.84 2.04 -3.39
C PRO A 61 15.18 1.78 -4.86
N SER A 62 14.58 0.73 -5.44
CA SER A 62 14.71 0.44 -6.88
C SER A 62 13.69 1.20 -7.72
N HIS A 63 12.58 1.63 -7.10
CA HIS A 63 11.51 2.36 -7.77
C HIS A 63 10.91 3.43 -6.86
N TRP A 64 10.29 4.42 -7.48
CA TRP A 64 9.65 5.55 -6.82
C TRP A 64 8.20 5.68 -7.27
N LEU A 65 7.26 5.43 -6.34
CA LEU A 65 5.83 5.57 -6.57
C LEU A 65 5.39 7.00 -6.27
N THR A 66 4.88 7.73 -7.26
CA THR A 66 4.28 9.05 -7.05
C THR A 66 2.88 8.88 -6.47
N LEU A 67 2.67 9.38 -5.26
CA LEU A 67 1.43 9.29 -4.51
C LEU A 67 0.74 10.65 -4.42
N ARG A 68 -0.60 10.64 -4.44
CA ARG A 68 -1.39 11.83 -4.10
C ARG A 68 -1.26 12.14 -2.62
N ASP A 69 -0.98 13.40 -2.27
CA ASP A 69 -1.00 13.82 -0.88
C ASP A 69 -2.45 13.98 -0.40
N ALA A 70 -2.89 13.06 0.47
CA ALA A 70 -4.25 13.09 1.01
C ALA A 70 -4.44 14.12 2.13
N GLN A 71 -3.37 14.64 2.73
CA GLN A 71 -3.43 15.59 3.85
C GLN A 71 -3.46 17.05 3.37
N LYS A 72 -2.92 17.33 2.18
CA LYS A 72 -2.90 18.67 1.56
C LYS A 72 -3.87 18.80 0.39
N ALA A 73 -5.05 18.19 0.51
CA ALA A 73 -6.08 18.20 -0.54
C ALA A 73 -6.60 19.60 -0.93
N SER A 74 -6.19 20.67 -0.22
CA SER A 74 -6.45 22.06 -0.60
C SER A 74 -5.52 22.60 -1.70
N ASP A 75 -4.35 21.97 -1.91
CA ASP A 75 -3.55 22.16 -3.13
C ASP A 75 -3.84 20.97 -4.04
N ASP A 76 -4.67 21.19 -5.06
CA ASP A 76 -5.24 20.16 -5.97
C ASP A 76 -4.19 19.28 -6.69
N ASN A 77 -2.89 19.54 -6.53
CA ASN A 77 -1.82 18.81 -7.17
C ASN A 77 -0.65 18.43 -6.23
N SER A 78 -0.86 18.46 -4.91
CA SER A 78 0.19 18.08 -3.97
C SER A 78 0.49 16.57 -4.09
N THR A 79 1.74 16.24 -4.43
CA THR A 79 2.22 14.87 -4.59
C THR A 79 3.53 14.68 -3.85
N TRP A 80 3.83 13.42 -3.52
CA TRP A 80 5.10 13.01 -2.94
C TRP A 80 5.47 11.63 -3.47
N GLN A 81 6.73 11.22 -3.33
CA GLN A 81 7.18 9.92 -3.83
C GLN A 81 7.61 8.97 -2.72
N LEU A 82 7.13 7.73 -2.83
CA LEU A 82 7.50 6.63 -1.96
C LEU A 82 8.52 5.73 -2.68
N GLY A 83 9.73 5.68 -2.16
CA GLY A 83 10.76 4.73 -2.56
C GLY A 83 10.38 3.33 -2.09
N VAL A 84 10.34 2.37 -3.01
CA VAL A 84 10.03 0.96 -2.76
C VAL A 84 11.07 0.06 -3.42
N SER A 85 11.10 -1.20 -3.00
CA SER A 85 12.05 -2.19 -3.50
C SER A 85 11.35 -3.41 -4.12
N GLY A 86 12.10 -4.12 -4.96
CA GLY A 86 11.64 -5.34 -5.62
C GLY A 86 10.62 -5.08 -6.73
N ASP A 87 10.09 -6.15 -7.29
CA ASP A 87 9.13 -6.07 -8.39
C ASP A 87 7.83 -5.39 -7.93
N ILE A 88 7.34 -4.47 -8.77
CA ILE A 88 6.05 -3.81 -8.58
C ILE A 88 5.03 -4.49 -9.48
N THR A 89 3.91 -4.92 -8.90
CA THR A 89 2.83 -5.56 -9.65
C THR A 89 1.48 -4.92 -9.34
N LEU A 90 0.58 -4.93 -10.32
CA LEU A 90 -0.81 -4.48 -10.16
C LEU A 90 -1.72 -5.71 -10.10
N GLN A 91 -2.49 -5.85 -9.03
CA GLN A 91 -3.43 -6.94 -8.83
C GLN A 91 -4.85 -6.43 -8.58
N GLN A 92 -5.85 -7.14 -9.10
CA GLN A 92 -7.26 -6.93 -8.76
C GLN A 92 -7.68 -8.02 -7.79
N LEU A 93 -8.07 -7.64 -6.57
CA LEU A 93 -8.54 -8.58 -5.56
C LEU A 93 -10.00 -8.29 -5.18
N PRO A 94 -10.80 -9.33 -4.91
CA PRO A 94 -12.12 -9.13 -4.34
C PRO A 94 -12.03 -8.43 -2.98
N ALA A 95 -12.86 -7.41 -2.75
CA ALA A 95 -12.81 -6.61 -1.51
C ALA A 95 -13.02 -7.46 -0.24
N ASN A 96 -13.73 -8.58 -0.34
CA ASN A 96 -13.97 -9.51 0.77
C ASN A 96 -12.75 -10.37 1.14
N THR A 97 -11.65 -10.30 0.38
CA THR A 97 -10.37 -10.93 0.74
C THR A 97 -9.42 -9.97 1.45
N LEU A 98 -9.84 -8.71 1.65
CA LEU A 98 -9.09 -7.72 2.42
C LEU A 98 -9.52 -7.81 3.88
N TYR A 99 -8.62 -8.30 4.73
CA TYR A 99 -8.90 -8.53 6.13
C TYR A 99 -8.37 -7.35 6.96
N PRO A 100 -9.22 -6.69 7.77
CA PRO A 100 -8.74 -5.65 8.68
C PRO A 100 -7.81 -6.25 9.74
N LEU A 101 -6.90 -5.44 10.28
CA LEU A 101 -6.05 -5.89 11.38
C LEU A 101 -6.89 -6.35 12.59
N PRO A 102 -6.52 -7.46 13.25
CA PRO A 102 -7.13 -7.84 14.52
C PRO A 102 -6.84 -6.78 15.58
N LYS A 103 -7.75 -6.62 16.54
CA LYS A 103 -7.69 -5.54 17.57
C LYS A 103 -6.31 -5.43 18.26
N LEU A 104 -5.69 -6.57 18.55
CA LEU A 104 -4.37 -6.61 19.19
C LEU A 104 -3.29 -5.94 18.33
N LEU A 105 -3.20 -6.30 17.04
CA LEU A 105 -2.24 -5.71 16.11
C LEU A 105 -2.59 -4.26 15.80
N HIS A 106 -3.87 -3.96 15.62
CA HIS A 106 -4.34 -2.60 15.38
C HIS A 106 -3.91 -1.63 16.50
N SER A 107 -3.91 -2.08 17.77
CA SER A 107 -3.59 -1.24 18.92
C SER A 107 -2.10 -1.13 19.22
N ARG A 108 -1.26 -1.97 18.61
CA ARG A 108 0.19 -2.05 18.89
C ARG A 108 1.07 -1.82 17.67
N ARG A 109 0.46 -1.56 16.50
CA ARG A 109 1.21 -1.27 15.27
C ARG A 109 2.06 -0.02 15.46
N PHE A 110 3.29 -0.08 14.94
CA PHE A 110 4.17 1.07 14.85
C PHE A 110 3.63 2.07 13.82
N SER A 111 3.33 1.58 12.61
CA SER A 111 2.80 2.40 11.52
C SER A 111 1.28 2.51 11.58
N THR A 112 0.74 3.73 11.63
CA THR A 112 -0.71 3.95 11.50
C THR A 112 -1.26 3.64 10.10
N ALA A 113 -0.38 3.57 9.10
CA ALA A 113 -0.73 3.17 7.76
C ALA A 113 -1.10 1.69 7.65
N LEU A 114 -0.51 0.82 8.50
CA LEU A 114 -0.85 -0.60 8.51
C LEU A 114 -2.30 -0.82 8.96
N CYS A 115 -3.15 -1.21 8.02
CA CYS A 115 -4.60 -1.27 8.22
C CYS A 115 -5.19 -2.67 8.08
N GLY A 116 -4.49 -3.59 7.42
CA GLY A 116 -4.96 -4.96 7.25
C GLY A 116 -3.94 -5.87 6.60
N PHE A 117 -4.44 -7.01 6.13
CA PHE A 117 -3.70 -8.00 5.35
C PHE A 117 -4.61 -8.62 4.28
N THR A 118 -3.99 -9.15 3.24
CA THR A 118 -4.64 -9.98 2.23
C THR A 118 -3.73 -11.17 1.93
N PHE A 119 -4.20 -12.07 1.07
CA PHE A 119 -3.39 -13.14 0.51
C PHE A 119 -3.33 -12.99 -1.00
N ASP A 120 -2.11 -13.02 -1.53
CA ASP A 120 -1.86 -13.11 -2.97
C ASP A 120 -0.99 -14.36 -3.19
N GLN A 121 -1.44 -15.28 -4.04
CA GLN A 121 -0.76 -16.56 -4.29
C GLN A 121 -0.41 -17.32 -3.00
N GLN A 122 -1.32 -17.35 -2.02
CA GLN A 122 -1.16 -17.95 -0.68
C GLN A 122 -0.07 -17.30 0.18
N GLN A 123 0.49 -16.17 -0.22
CA GLN A 123 1.45 -15.39 0.57
C GLN A 123 0.73 -14.24 1.27
N LEU A 124 1.12 -13.98 2.51
CA LEU A 124 0.61 -12.85 3.28
C LEU A 124 1.11 -11.53 2.68
N VAL A 125 0.21 -10.60 2.44
CA VAL A 125 0.52 -9.24 1.98
C VAL A 125 -0.06 -8.23 2.96
N MET A 126 0.77 -7.32 3.47
CA MET A 126 0.34 -6.25 4.36
C MET A 126 -0.35 -5.14 3.58
N LEU A 127 -1.48 -4.65 4.09
CA LEU A 127 -2.22 -3.55 3.48
C LEU A 127 -1.88 -2.24 4.19
N LEU A 128 -1.47 -1.25 3.41
CA LEU A 128 -1.24 0.12 3.87
C LEU A 128 -2.35 1.05 3.37
N ASP A 129 -2.82 1.94 4.25
CA ASP A 129 -3.67 3.06 3.87
C ASP A 129 -2.79 4.23 3.42
N ALA A 130 -2.77 4.50 2.11
CA ALA A 130 -1.95 5.54 1.50
C ALA A 130 -2.15 6.93 2.13
N ARG A 131 -3.35 7.20 2.67
CA ARG A 131 -3.71 8.49 3.27
C ARG A 131 -3.11 8.71 4.66
N LYS A 132 -2.64 7.62 5.28
CA LYS A 132 -2.04 7.58 6.62
C LYS A 132 -0.53 7.35 6.57
N LEU A 133 0.05 7.32 5.36
CA LEU A 133 1.50 7.36 5.17
C LEU A 133 1.94 8.79 5.55
N ASN A 134 2.38 8.94 6.79
CA ASN A 134 2.91 10.20 7.27
C ASN A 134 4.42 10.22 7.05
N LEU A 135 4.90 11.36 6.56
CA LEU A 135 6.31 11.73 6.48
C LEU A 135 6.63 12.64 7.67
#